data_AF-A0A146KZ83-F1
#
_entry.id   AF-A0A146KZ83-F1
#
_cell.length_a   1.000
_cell.length_b   1.000
_cell.length_c   1.000
_cell.angle_alpha   90.00
_cell.angle_beta   90.00
_cell.angle_gamma   90.00
#
_symmetry.space_group_name_H-M   'P 1'
#
loop_
_entity.id
_entity.type
_entity.pdbx_description
1 polymer ?
#
loop_
_entity_poly.entity_id
_entity_poly.type
_entity_poly.pdbx_seq_one_letter_code
_entity_poly.pdbx_strand_id
1 'polypeptide(L)'
;MIEVIDAYFGRISAKKCYDGPSADEFDCPSPEGSTHKVQIECNYKRACSIPANIYFFTSGCEMNVSKYLDVTWTCVEGPPYFNRYACEHKELEINCKKKFIKIYEAFYGRTDVFKCNEKANVTVDTNTCLSKVAKTTFEVVKRCEDRHHCKLKVENDVINSCCDDPCPGIPKFLDVNYFCLSSDEL
;
A
#
# COMPACT_ATOMS: atom_id res chain seq x y z
N MET A 1 -12.34 1.34 2.79
CA MET A 1 -10.93 1.00 3.01
C MET A 1 -10.81 0.36 4.37
N ILE A 2 -9.80 -0.47 4.59
CA ILE A 2 -9.59 -1.12 5.89
C ILE A 2 -9.31 -0.04 6.95
N GLU A 3 -10.02 -0.11 8.07
CA GLU A 3 -9.70 0.59 9.30
C GLU A 3 -9.58 -0.46 10.40
N VAL A 4 -8.38 -0.58 10.97
CA VAL A 4 -8.05 -1.57 11.99
C VAL A 4 -8.48 -1.02 13.35
N ILE A 5 -9.38 -1.76 14.01
CA ILE A 5 -9.93 -1.42 15.32
C ILE A 5 -9.04 -2.02 16.42
N ASP A 6 -8.67 -3.29 16.28
CA ASP A 6 -7.84 -4.00 17.25
C ASP A 6 -7.04 -5.13 16.59
N ALA A 7 -5.87 -5.43 17.14
CA ALA A 7 -5.10 -6.61 16.75
C ALA A 7 -4.42 -7.29 17.94
N TYR A 8 -4.61 -8.60 18.02
CA TYR A 8 -4.10 -9.46 19.08
C TYR A 8 -3.15 -10.52 18.51
N PHE A 9 -1.89 -10.51 18.94
CA PHE A 9 -0.93 -11.57 18.58
C PHE A 9 -0.46 -12.35 19.81
N GLY A 10 -1.10 -13.49 20.08
CA GLY A 10 -0.83 -14.29 21.28
C GLY A 10 -1.68 -15.55 21.34
N ARG A 11 -2.01 -16.02 22.54
CA ARG A 11 -2.98 -17.10 22.75
C ARG A 11 -3.78 -16.90 24.04
N ILE A 12 -5.09 -16.71 23.89
CA ILE A 12 -6.10 -16.71 24.99
C ILE A 12 -7.20 -17.74 24.76
N SER A 13 -7.27 -18.34 23.55
CA SER A 13 -8.27 -19.33 23.20
C SER A 13 -7.63 -20.67 22.84
N ALA A 14 -8.09 -21.74 23.50
CA ALA A 14 -7.71 -23.11 23.19
C ALA A 14 -8.21 -23.58 21.81
N LYS A 15 -9.26 -22.94 21.27
CA LYS A 15 -9.96 -23.40 20.06
C LYS A 15 -9.45 -22.77 18.77
N LYS A 16 -8.82 -21.60 18.84
CA LYS A 16 -8.32 -20.88 17.66
C LYS A 16 -6.95 -21.43 17.23
N CYS A 17 -6.80 -21.71 15.94
CA CYS A 17 -5.57 -22.16 15.28
C CYS A 17 -4.89 -23.31 16.05
N TYR A 18 -5.60 -24.45 16.16
CA TYR A 18 -5.24 -25.56 17.03
C TYR A 18 -5.23 -26.90 16.28
N ASP A 19 -4.17 -27.69 16.47
CA ASP A 19 -3.91 -28.97 15.76
C ASP A 19 -3.31 -30.09 16.67
N GLY A 20 -3.39 -29.98 18.01
CA GLY A 20 -2.73 -30.91 18.97
C GLY A 20 -3.63 -31.48 20.08
N PRO A 21 -3.11 -32.06 21.19
CA PRO A 21 -3.86 -32.39 22.41
C PRO A 21 -3.66 -31.32 23.51
N SER A 22 -4.72 -30.88 24.19
CA SER A 22 -4.72 -29.65 25.01
C SER A 22 -4.13 -29.96 26.39
N ALA A 23 -3.61 -29.06 27.22
CA ALA A 23 -3.62 -27.61 27.27
C ALA A 23 -2.49 -27.21 28.24
N ASP A 24 -1.56 -26.35 27.80
CA ASP A 24 -0.70 -25.60 28.72
C ASP A 24 -1.11 -24.12 28.74
N GLU A 25 -0.84 -23.51 29.88
CA GLU A 25 -1.23 -22.19 30.39
C GLU A 25 -1.72 -21.15 29.35
N PHE A 26 -2.96 -20.69 29.54
CA PHE A 26 -3.73 -19.85 28.59
C PHE A 26 -3.38 -18.36 28.60
N ASP A 27 -2.23 -17.99 29.17
CA ASP A 27 -1.89 -16.58 29.36
C ASP A 27 -0.68 -16.20 28.51
N CYS A 28 -0.88 -16.17 27.19
CA CYS A 28 0.07 -15.56 26.28
C CYS A 28 -0.49 -14.25 25.75
N PRO A 29 -0.26 -13.12 26.45
CA PRO A 29 -0.77 -11.82 26.08
C PRO A 29 -0.13 -11.29 24.80
N SER A 30 -0.87 -10.43 24.08
CA SER A 30 -0.31 -9.73 22.94
C SER A 30 0.73 -8.70 23.38
N PRO A 31 1.87 -8.57 22.67
CA PRO A 31 2.78 -7.46 22.87
C PRO A 31 2.08 -6.10 22.77
N GLU A 32 2.55 -5.14 23.55
CA GLU A 32 2.10 -3.75 23.44
C GLU A 32 2.41 -3.20 22.04
N GLY A 33 1.46 -2.45 21.46
CA GLY A 33 1.61 -1.87 20.13
C GLY A 33 1.33 -2.82 18.95
N SER A 34 0.86 -4.07 19.19
CA SER A 34 0.41 -4.97 18.12
C SER A 34 -0.64 -4.32 17.20
N THR A 35 -1.66 -3.68 17.77
CA THR A 35 -2.69 -2.95 17.02
C THR A 35 -2.08 -1.87 16.13
N HIS A 36 -1.18 -1.06 16.69
CA HIS A 36 -0.52 0.02 15.95
C HIS A 36 0.34 -0.52 14.78
N LYS A 37 1.03 -1.64 14.96
CA LYS A 37 1.77 -2.29 13.86
C LYS A 37 0.87 -2.73 12.71
N VAL A 38 -0.31 -3.29 13.02
CA VAL A 38 -1.30 -3.67 12.00
C VAL A 38 -1.91 -2.44 11.33
N GLN A 39 -2.18 -1.38 12.10
CA GLN A 39 -2.68 -0.11 11.59
C GLN A 39 -1.72 0.47 10.54
N ILE A 40 -0.43 0.57 10.85
CA ILE A 40 0.61 1.04 9.91
C ILE A 40 0.59 0.25 8.60
N GLU A 41 0.46 -1.07 8.67
CA GLU A 41 0.52 -1.90 7.48
C GLU A 41 -0.79 -1.96 6.68
N CYS A 42 -1.94 -1.81 7.32
CA CYS A 42 -3.23 -2.15 6.72
C CYS A 42 -4.21 -0.99 6.57
N ASN A 43 -4.11 0.07 7.39
CA ASN A 43 -5.06 1.16 7.33
C ASN A 43 -5.10 1.81 5.95
N TYR A 44 -6.32 2.11 5.52
CA TYR A 44 -6.64 2.76 4.25
C TYR A 44 -6.24 1.98 2.98
N LYS A 45 -5.86 0.71 3.11
CA LYS A 45 -5.70 -0.22 1.96
C LYS A 45 -7.04 -0.91 1.63
N ARG A 46 -7.18 -1.39 0.39
CA ARG A 46 -8.31 -2.26 -0.02
C ARG A 46 -8.08 -3.72 0.35
N ALA A 47 -6.82 -4.12 0.41
CA ALA A 47 -6.37 -5.44 0.82
C ALA A 47 -5.02 -5.26 1.54
N CYS A 48 -4.80 -6.06 2.58
CA CYS A 48 -3.57 -6.06 3.35
C CYS A 48 -3.14 -7.49 3.59
N SER A 49 -1.82 -7.73 3.56
CA SER A 49 -1.23 -9.02 3.92
C SER A 49 -0.10 -8.76 4.90
N ILE A 50 -0.23 -9.31 6.10
CA ILE A 50 0.75 -9.17 7.18
C ILE A 50 1.17 -10.55 7.70
N PRO A 51 2.45 -10.73 8.04
CA PRO A 51 2.91 -11.99 8.58
C PRO A 51 2.54 -12.16 10.06
N ALA A 52 1.86 -13.26 10.40
CA ALA A 52 1.56 -13.61 11.79
C ALA A 52 2.75 -14.33 12.45
N ASN A 53 3.85 -13.60 12.71
CA ASN A 53 5.05 -14.17 13.32
C ASN A 53 5.72 -13.25 14.35
N ILE A 54 6.64 -13.84 15.13
CA ILE A 54 7.36 -13.14 16.21
C ILE A 54 8.32 -12.06 15.70
N TYR A 55 8.76 -12.10 14.44
CA TYR A 55 9.64 -11.06 13.89
C TYR A 55 8.89 -9.77 13.63
N PHE A 56 7.62 -9.88 13.24
CA PHE A 56 6.76 -8.73 13.00
C PHE A 56 6.20 -8.16 14.32
N PHE A 57 5.62 -9.02 15.16
CA PHE A 57 4.93 -8.58 16.38
C PHE A 57 5.81 -8.49 17.63
N THR A 58 6.95 -9.18 17.67
CA THR A 58 7.68 -9.58 18.91
C THR A 58 6.91 -10.64 19.71
N SER A 59 7.48 -11.13 20.82
CA SER A 59 6.82 -12.11 21.70
C SER A 59 6.92 -11.67 23.15
N GLY A 60 5.76 -11.55 23.82
CA GLY A 60 5.67 -11.36 25.26
C GLY A 60 5.59 -12.68 26.06
N CYS A 61 5.62 -13.83 25.38
CA CYS A 61 5.40 -15.15 25.98
C CYS A 61 6.54 -16.11 25.63
N GLU A 62 6.53 -17.28 26.28
CA GLU A 62 7.45 -18.38 26.00
C GLU A 62 7.47 -18.80 24.52
N MET A 63 8.64 -19.24 24.05
CA MET A 63 8.86 -19.60 22.65
C MET A 63 8.00 -20.78 22.17
N ASN A 64 7.62 -21.69 23.08
CA ASN A 64 6.91 -22.93 22.75
C ASN A 64 5.39 -22.80 22.74
N VAL A 65 4.85 -21.62 23.09
CA VAL A 65 3.41 -21.36 22.97
C VAL A 65 3.09 -21.04 21.52
N SER A 66 2.26 -21.87 20.89
CA SER A 66 1.68 -21.55 19.58
C SER A 66 0.85 -20.27 19.68
N LYS A 67 0.90 -19.37 18.70
CA LYS A 67 0.22 -18.06 18.74
C LYS A 67 -0.70 -17.93 17.53
N TYR A 68 -1.71 -17.07 17.64
CA TYR A 68 -2.52 -16.65 16.51
C TYR A 68 -2.59 -15.13 16.46
N LEU A 69 -2.72 -14.60 15.24
CA LEU A 69 -3.08 -13.22 14.99
C LEU A 69 -4.60 -13.15 14.82
N ASP A 70 -5.25 -12.35 15.64
CA ASP A 70 -6.67 -12.02 15.53
C ASP A 70 -6.80 -10.52 15.26
N VAL A 71 -7.52 -10.14 14.21
CA VAL A 71 -7.61 -8.74 13.76
C VAL A 71 -9.08 -8.37 13.64
N THR A 72 -9.49 -7.34 14.37
CA THR A 72 -10.80 -6.72 14.23
C THR A 72 -10.66 -5.46 13.40
N TRP A 73 -11.43 -5.37 12.33
CA TRP A 73 -11.36 -4.27 11.37
C TRP A 73 -12.74 -3.98 10.78
N THR A 74 -12.88 -2.80 10.18
CA THR A 74 -14.08 -2.38 9.46
C THR A 74 -13.74 -1.76 8.11
N CYS A 75 -14.75 -1.58 7.28
CA CYS A 75 -14.66 -0.84 6.01
C CYS A 75 -15.22 0.57 6.21
N VAL A 76 -14.37 1.58 6.08
CA VAL A 76 -14.79 2.99 6.09
C VAL A 76 -14.66 3.65 4.72
N GLU A 77 -15.37 4.77 4.54
CA GLU A 77 -14.96 5.73 3.54
C GLU A 77 -13.58 6.28 3.95
N GLY A 78 -12.60 6.14 3.07
CA GLY A 78 -11.24 6.56 3.39
C GLY A 78 -11.13 8.09 3.46
N PRO A 79 -9.99 8.61 3.97
CA PRO A 79 -9.67 10.01 3.85
C PRO A 79 -9.71 10.44 2.37
N PRO A 80 -9.96 11.73 2.08
CA PRO A 80 -9.92 12.20 0.71
C PRO A 80 -8.54 11.92 0.11
N TYR A 81 -8.51 11.07 -0.91
CA TYR A 81 -7.30 10.86 -1.70
C TYR A 81 -7.17 11.96 -2.75
N PHE A 82 -5.94 12.27 -3.07
CA PHE A 82 -5.56 13.19 -4.12
C PHE A 82 -5.10 12.41 -5.34
N ASN A 83 -5.35 13.00 -6.51
CA ASN A 83 -4.86 12.51 -7.78
C ASN A 83 -3.81 13.47 -8.34
N ARG A 84 -2.67 12.95 -8.77
CA ARG A 84 -1.67 13.70 -9.54
C ARG A 84 -1.16 12.82 -10.67
N TYR A 85 -0.91 13.43 -11.82
CA TYR A 85 -0.34 12.76 -12.97
C TYR A 85 0.81 13.57 -13.56
N ALA A 86 1.69 12.88 -14.27
CA ALA A 86 2.73 13.48 -15.09
C ALA A 86 2.93 12.66 -16.37
N CYS A 87 3.18 13.36 -17.47
CA CYS A 87 3.39 12.73 -18.76
C CYS A 87 4.74 12.02 -18.82
N GLU A 88 4.85 11.04 -19.70
CA GLU A 88 6.14 10.40 -20.04
C GLU A 88 7.20 11.47 -20.38
N HIS A 89 8.40 11.28 -19.82
CA HIS A 89 9.54 12.21 -19.84
C HIS A 89 9.38 13.52 -19.05
N LYS A 90 8.29 13.70 -18.27
CA LYS A 90 8.10 14.83 -17.36
C LYS A 90 8.36 14.42 -15.90
N GLU A 91 8.32 15.38 -14.99
CA GLU A 91 8.46 15.15 -13.54
C GLU A 91 7.09 15.22 -12.86
N LEU A 92 6.77 14.21 -12.05
CA LEU A 92 5.68 14.23 -11.08
C LEU A 92 6.16 14.92 -9.81
N GLU A 93 5.35 15.82 -9.27
CA GLU A 93 5.60 16.45 -7.97
C GLU A 93 4.40 16.28 -7.04
N ILE A 94 4.64 15.70 -5.86
CA ILE A 94 3.66 15.52 -4.79
C ILE A 94 4.15 16.29 -3.55
N ASN A 95 3.27 17.06 -2.92
CA ASN A 95 3.58 17.84 -1.72
C ASN A 95 2.43 17.79 -0.71
N CYS A 96 2.68 17.13 0.43
CA CYS A 96 1.77 17.02 1.56
C CYS A 96 2.06 18.04 2.68
N LYS A 97 2.93 19.02 2.43
CA LYS A 97 3.35 20.06 3.38
C LYS A 97 3.93 19.48 4.67
N LYS A 98 3.12 19.39 5.73
CA LYS A 98 3.50 18.84 7.05
C LYS A 98 3.04 17.39 7.26
N LYS A 99 2.25 16.84 6.33
CA LYS A 99 1.74 15.46 6.34
C LYS A 99 2.62 14.55 5.50
N PHE A 100 2.53 13.24 5.70
CA PHE A 100 3.24 12.20 4.98
C PHE A 100 2.44 11.69 3.78
N ILE A 101 3.14 11.43 2.69
CA ILE A 101 2.59 10.84 1.47
C ILE A 101 2.35 9.36 1.71
N LYS A 102 1.12 8.92 1.44
CA LYS A 102 0.71 7.51 1.44
C LYS A 102 0.18 7.14 0.07
N ILE A 103 0.93 6.34 -0.67
CA ILE A 103 0.57 5.94 -2.03
C ILE A 103 -0.53 4.90 -1.95
N TYR A 104 -1.68 5.22 -2.52
CA TYR A 104 -2.81 4.31 -2.60
C TYR A 104 -2.68 3.38 -3.81
N GLU A 105 -2.45 3.98 -4.98
CA GLU A 105 -2.34 3.26 -6.24
C GLU A 105 -1.58 4.13 -7.23
N ALA A 106 -0.76 3.50 -8.07
CA ALA A 106 -0.21 4.16 -9.24
C ALA A 106 -0.33 3.25 -10.45
N PHE A 107 -0.65 3.84 -11.59
CA PHE A 107 -0.60 3.16 -12.88
C PHE A 107 0.18 3.98 -13.90
N TYR A 108 0.77 3.29 -14.87
CA TYR A 108 1.50 3.92 -15.95
C TYR A 108 1.04 3.36 -17.28
N GLY A 109 0.64 4.24 -18.19
CA GLY A 109 0.02 3.83 -19.45
C GLY A 109 -0.81 4.95 -20.07
N ARG A 110 -1.91 4.61 -20.71
CA ARG A 110 -2.87 5.57 -21.26
C ARG A 110 -4.30 5.06 -21.14
N THR A 111 -5.10 5.78 -20.37
CA THR A 111 -6.53 5.52 -20.18
C THR A 111 -7.41 6.75 -20.42
N ASP A 112 -6.79 7.87 -20.83
CA ASP A 112 -7.46 9.15 -21.04
C ASP A 112 -6.83 9.86 -22.26
N VAL A 113 -7.65 10.13 -23.28
CA VAL A 113 -7.26 10.81 -24.52
C VAL A 113 -6.91 12.28 -24.32
N PHE A 114 -7.39 12.94 -23.26
CA PHE A 114 -7.13 14.35 -23.01
C PHE A 114 -5.85 14.55 -22.19
N LYS A 115 -5.48 13.59 -21.33
CA LYS A 115 -4.22 13.64 -20.58
C LYS A 115 -3.01 13.40 -21.48
N CYS A 116 -2.02 14.27 -21.38
CA CYS A 116 -0.71 14.10 -22.02
C CYS A 116 -0.80 13.85 -23.54
N ASN A 117 -1.70 14.57 -24.22
CA ASN A 117 -1.95 14.47 -25.65
C ASN A 117 -1.80 15.83 -26.36
N GLU A 118 -0.71 16.55 -26.06
CA GLU A 118 -0.46 17.90 -26.57
C GLU A 118 -0.44 17.99 -28.10
N LYS A 119 -0.08 16.89 -28.79
CA LYS A 119 -0.03 16.82 -30.25
C LYS A 119 -1.34 16.37 -30.88
N ALA A 120 -2.39 16.09 -30.09
CA ALA A 120 -3.69 15.58 -30.52
C ALA A 120 -3.59 14.38 -31.48
N ASN A 121 -2.52 13.58 -31.35
CA ASN A 121 -2.18 12.50 -32.25
C ASN A 121 -2.70 11.13 -31.76
N VAL A 122 -3.23 11.08 -30.55
CA VAL A 122 -3.90 9.91 -29.99
C VAL A 122 -5.40 10.19 -29.98
N THR A 123 -6.17 9.36 -30.71
CA THR A 123 -7.61 9.56 -30.92
C THR A 123 -8.48 8.49 -30.26
N VAL A 124 -7.87 7.45 -29.67
CA VAL A 124 -8.57 6.32 -29.05
C VAL A 124 -7.93 6.00 -27.70
N ASP A 125 -8.76 5.84 -26.68
CA ASP A 125 -8.32 5.27 -25.40
C ASP A 125 -7.95 3.81 -25.59
N THR A 126 -6.75 3.45 -25.14
CA THR A 126 -6.27 2.07 -25.19
C THR A 126 -6.40 1.47 -23.80
N ASN A 127 -7.56 0.86 -23.50
CA ASN A 127 -7.72 0.05 -22.29
C ASN A 127 -6.72 -1.14 -22.20
N THR A 128 -5.93 -1.35 -23.25
CA THR A 128 -4.83 -2.31 -23.35
C THR A 128 -3.46 -1.71 -22.99
N CYS A 129 -3.32 -0.39 -22.92
CA CYS A 129 -2.08 0.35 -22.63
C CYS A 129 -1.97 0.60 -21.13
N LEU A 130 -1.82 -0.48 -20.36
CA LEU A 130 -1.79 -0.48 -18.90
C LEU A 130 -0.59 -1.27 -18.38
N SER A 131 0.22 -0.65 -17.52
CA SER A 131 1.23 -1.37 -16.75
C SER A 131 0.59 -2.33 -15.75
N LYS A 132 1.41 -3.24 -15.20
CA LYS A 132 1.02 -4.01 -14.01
C LYS A 132 0.93 -3.04 -12.82
N VAL A 133 -0.29 -2.64 -12.45
CA VAL A 133 -0.57 -1.68 -11.37
C VAL A 133 0.22 -1.98 -10.09
N ALA A 134 0.30 -3.26 -9.67
CA ALA A 134 1.06 -3.65 -8.49
C ALA A 134 2.56 -3.29 -8.58
N LYS A 135 3.19 -3.48 -9.76
CA LYS A 135 4.59 -3.12 -9.99
C LYS A 135 4.78 -1.61 -9.97
N THR A 136 3.97 -0.87 -10.72
CA THR A 136 4.05 0.59 -10.78
C THR A 136 3.81 1.21 -9.41
N THR A 137 2.80 0.73 -8.68
CA THR A 137 2.51 1.18 -7.31
C THR A 137 3.72 0.92 -6.39
N PHE A 138 4.33 -0.27 -6.46
CA PHE A 138 5.52 -0.59 -5.67
C PHE A 138 6.70 0.37 -5.96
N GLU A 139 6.97 0.66 -7.23
CA GLU A 139 8.07 1.58 -7.61
C GLU A 139 7.82 3.02 -7.13
N VAL A 140 6.57 3.48 -7.12
CA VAL A 140 6.20 4.79 -6.59
C VAL A 140 6.26 4.82 -5.06
N VAL A 141 5.75 3.78 -4.38
CA VAL A 141 5.86 3.60 -2.91
C VAL A 141 7.33 3.70 -2.49
N LYS A 142 8.22 2.93 -3.12
CA LYS A 142 9.66 2.92 -2.83
C LYS A 142 10.31 4.31 -2.87
N ARG A 143 9.77 5.24 -3.66
CA ARG A 143 10.35 6.57 -3.89
C ARG A 143 9.65 7.68 -3.11
N CYS A 144 8.35 7.57 -2.87
CA CYS A 144 7.51 8.66 -2.36
C CYS A 144 6.87 8.39 -1.00
N GLU A 145 6.69 7.13 -0.60
CA GLU A 145 6.04 6.78 0.67
C GLU A 145 6.78 7.42 1.85
N ASP A 146 6.02 7.87 2.86
CA ASP A 146 6.53 8.45 4.11
C ASP A 146 7.37 9.72 3.94
N ARG A 147 7.25 10.39 2.79
CA ARG A 147 7.86 11.72 2.55
C ARG A 147 6.83 12.82 2.63
N HIS A 148 7.26 14.04 2.97
CA HIS A 148 6.42 15.24 2.86
C HIS A 148 6.33 15.78 1.43
N HIS A 149 7.39 15.55 0.65
CA HIS A 149 7.54 16.01 -0.72
C HIS A 149 8.24 14.93 -1.54
N CYS A 150 7.72 14.64 -2.73
CA CYS A 150 8.29 13.69 -3.66
C CYS A 150 8.36 14.28 -5.06
N LYS A 151 9.52 14.09 -5.71
CA LYS A 151 9.74 14.39 -7.13
C LYS A 151 10.17 13.12 -7.84
N LEU A 152 9.50 12.78 -8.92
CA LEU A 152 9.72 11.55 -9.66
C LEU A 152 9.74 11.83 -11.16
N LYS A 153 10.87 11.53 -11.82
CA LYS A 153 10.93 11.58 -13.28
C LYS A 153 10.18 10.39 -13.87
N VAL A 154 9.25 10.66 -14.78
CA VAL A 154 8.40 9.66 -15.42
C VAL A 154 9.14 9.09 -16.63
N GLU A 155 9.91 8.04 -16.42
CA GLU A 155 10.61 7.30 -17.47
C GLU A 155 10.27 5.82 -17.37
N ASN A 156 10.20 5.13 -18.52
CA ASN A 156 9.90 3.70 -18.58
C ASN A 156 10.85 2.89 -17.68
N ASP A 157 12.14 3.23 -17.68
CA ASP A 157 13.15 2.56 -16.87
C ASP A 157 12.94 2.77 -15.36
N VAL A 158 12.40 3.93 -14.98
CA VAL A 158 12.19 4.31 -13.58
C VAL A 158 10.91 3.67 -13.03
N ILE A 159 9.89 3.48 -13.87
CA ILE A 159 8.53 3.09 -13.43
C ILE A 159 8.24 1.61 -13.73
N ASN A 160 8.79 1.06 -14.81
CA ASN A 160 8.49 -0.28 -15.30
C ASN A 160 9.74 -1.15 -15.53
N SER A 161 10.94 -0.73 -15.09
CA SER A 161 12.17 -1.52 -15.22
C SER A 161 12.45 -1.96 -16.67
N CYS A 162 12.87 -1.01 -17.51
CA CYS A 162 13.47 -1.05 -18.85
C CYS A 162 12.90 -1.98 -19.96
N CYS A 163 12.04 -2.95 -19.68
CA CYS A 163 11.54 -3.92 -20.67
C CYS A 163 10.02 -4.17 -20.61
N ASP A 164 9.30 -3.54 -19.68
CA ASP A 164 7.83 -3.65 -19.57
C ASP A 164 7.13 -2.35 -20.04
N ASP A 165 7.45 -1.82 -21.24
CA ASP A 165 6.61 -0.75 -21.83
C ASP A 165 5.27 -1.36 -22.27
N PRO A 166 4.14 -0.98 -21.64
CA PRO A 166 2.84 -1.58 -21.94
C PRO A 166 2.34 -1.26 -23.36
N CYS A 167 2.88 -0.21 -23.99
CA CYS A 167 2.40 0.30 -25.27
C CYS A 167 3.47 1.18 -25.95
N PRO A 168 4.44 0.55 -26.63
CA PRO A 168 5.51 1.25 -27.33
C PRO A 168 4.96 2.23 -28.39
N GLY A 169 5.51 3.44 -28.42
CA GLY A 169 5.10 4.48 -29.38
C GLY A 169 3.80 5.22 -29.04
N ILE A 170 3.05 4.77 -28.02
CA ILE A 170 1.94 5.52 -27.45
C ILE A 170 2.50 6.42 -26.33
N PRO A 171 2.26 7.74 -26.36
CA PRO A 171 2.67 8.61 -25.26
C PRO A 171 1.94 8.16 -23.99
N LYS A 172 2.64 7.95 -22.88
CA LYS A 172 2.03 7.48 -21.63
C LYS A 172 1.97 8.59 -20.58
N PHE A 173 1.30 8.30 -19.48
CA PHE A 173 1.34 9.10 -18.27
C PHE A 173 1.37 8.21 -17.03
N LEU A 174 2.06 8.67 -16.00
CA LEU A 174 1.97 8.13 -14.65
C LEU A 174 0.84 8.85 -13.95
N ASP A 175 -0.08 8.09 -13.36
CA ASP A 175 -1.19 8.60 -12.57
C ASP A 175 -1.09 7.98 -11.17
N VAL A 176 -1.07 8.84 -10.16
CA VAL A 176 -0.83 8.47 -8.76
C VAL A 176 -1.98 8.98 -7.91
N ASN A 177 -2.66 8.03 -7.28
CA ASN A 177 -3.61 8.27 -6.20
C ASN A 177 -2.88 8.12 -4.87
N TYR A 178 -2.99 9.12 -4.00
CA TYR A 178 -2.29 9.15 -2.71
C TYR A 178 -3.09 9.90 -1.65
N PHE A 179 -2.78 9.64 -0.39
CA PHE A 179 -3.27 10.42 0.75
C PHE A 179 -2.15 11.29 1.31
N CYS A 180 -2.55 12.34 2.02
CA CYS A 180 -1.67 13.08 2.91
C CYS A 180 -2.15 12.84 4.35
N LEU A 181 -1.41 12.03 5.11
CA LEU A 181 -1.75 11.62 6.48
C LEU A 181 -0.77 12.23 7.50
N SER A 182 -1.27 12.64 8.65
CA SER A 182 -0.45 13.04 9.81
C SER A 182 0.10 11.80 10.53
N SER A 183 1.04 11.98 11.46
CA SER A 183 1.57 10.90 12.30
C SER A 183 0.49 10.12 13.04
N ASP A 184 -0.61 10.79 13.38
CA ASP A 184 -1.68 10.22 14.20
C ASP A 184 -2.69 9.45 13.35
N GLU A 185 -2.67 9.65 12.02
CA GLU A 185 -3.47 8.95 11.01
C GLU A 185 -2.69 7.77 10.38
N LEU A 186 -1.43 7.57 10.81
CA LEU A 186 -0.42 6.71 10.20
C LEU A 186 -0.39 5.33 10.85
#